data_AF-A0A2S9A3P1-F1
#
_entry.id   AF-A0A2S9A3P1-F1
#
_cell.length_a   1.000
_cell.length_b   1.000
_cell.length_c   1.000
_cell.angle_alpha   90.00
_cell.angle_beta   90.00
_cell.angle_gamma   90.00
#
_symmetry.space_group_name_H-M   'P 1'
#
loop_
_entity.id
_entity.type
_entity.pdbx_description
1 polymer ?
#
loop_
_entity_poly.entity_id
_entity_poly.type
_entity_poly.pdbx_seq_one_letter_code
_entity_poly.pdbx_strand_id
1 'polypeptide(L)'
;MIRTIRRRGILLLAPVLALTGLLTLTATSAQAATTTVTDWTTLDAAFDAAADGDVIVLGADIDASGTADYLGVPSGAGVTLDLNGHSLTLAPLTGPGLHVGSTSTLTVDDSVGTGRLEAVGSANPADPWPYFPGIGSDTTDLTAGALTIRGGDVIVRGGQYAAGFGGSRFVGGGALTMTGGSLTAQSGTFASAAGAGYLVSNDSYAGSVTVVGAEDATGLPTLSGSGSADTEPSPVMYTSPTTGIIVTGHANSAVADQGALVLAFHYRVTFAYADGTTADSTQIVDWGKTPLVPADPVRPGYTFAGWASSVPGVTPADHVTAPVTFTAQWVAAPVDVVFDPANGDATTSQSVAPGQAPVVPADPVRAGYTFAGWASSIPGTTPTDPVTVAVTFTAQWTAVPVIPDTPDTGGTTGGATVGKTPNGSATLAITGGQVPSLWALIGVPLVLGGIALLVRTRRRTGSATS
;
A
#
# COMPACT_ATOMS: atom_id res chain seq x y z
N MET A 1 41.59 -27.53 93.56
CA MET A 1 42.79 -26.64 93.53
C MET A 1 42.46 -25.53 92.53
N ILE A 2 42.10 -24.29 92.92
CA ILE A 2 43.00 -23.17 93.36
C ILE A 2 44.08 -22.96 92.28
N ARG A 3 44.29 -21.84 91.55
CA ARG A 3 43.95 -20.38 91.61
C ARG A 3 44.29 -19.79 90.21
N THR A 4 43.46 -18.92 89.58
CA THR A 4 43.66 -17.46 89.34
C THR A 4 45.03 -17.00 88.77
N ILE A 5 45.23 -16.07 87.81
CA ILE A 5 44.67 -14.71 87.59
C ILE A 5 45.28 -14.08 86.29
N ARG A 6 44.49 -13.27 85.53
CA ARG A 6 44.79 -11.99 84.75
C ARG A 6 45.92 -11.94 83.69
N ARG A 7 45.96 -11.10 82.63
CA ARG A 7 45.12 -10.02 82.02
C ARG A 7 45.76 -9.61 80.66
N ARG A 8 44.90 -9.18 79.70
CA ARG A 8 45.00 -8.04 78.73
C ARG A 8 45.99 -8.04 77.55
N GLY A 9 45.46 -7.62 76.38
CA GLY A 9 46.20 -7.00 75.26
C GLY A 9 45.63 -7.34 73.88
N ILE A 10 44.52 -6.70 73.42
CA ILE A 10 44.46 -5.62 72.41
C ILE A 10 44.29 -6.12 70.95
N LEU A 11 43.18 -5.66 70.35
CA LEU A 11 42.76 -5.72 68.94
C LEU A 11 43.82 -5.18 67.96
N LEU A 12 43.84 -5.72 66.74
CA LEU A 12 43.90 -4.93 65.50
C LEU A 12 43.21 -5.68 64.36
N LEU A 13 42.15 -5.05 63.85
CA LEU A 13 41.31 -5.43 62.71
C LEU A 13 42.09 -5.26 61.39
N ALA A 14 41.95 -6.21 60.47
CA ALA A 14 42.20 -6.02 59.04
C ALA A 14 40.87 -6.25 58.29
N PRO A 15 40.42 -5.35 57.40
CA PRO A 15 39.19 -5.56 56.65
C PRO A 15 39.49 -6.46 55.44
N VAL A 16 38.84 -7.61 55.39
CA VAL A 16 38.77 -8.45 54.19
C VAL A 16 37.71 -7.84 53.28
N LEU A 17 38.15 -7.32 52.13
CA LEU A 17 37.31 -6.79 51.07
C LEU A 17 36.64 -7.98 50.35
N ALA A 18 35.44 -8.37 50.78
CA ALA A 18 34.62 -9.35 50.06
C ALA A 18 33.92 -8.64 48.89
N LEU A 19 34.51 -8.77 47.70
CA LEU A 19 33.93 -8.29 46.45
C LEU A 19 32.79 -9.25 46.04
N THR A 20 31.57 -9.00 46.51
CA THR A 20 30.37 -9.65 45.97
C THR A 20 30.08 -9.05 44.60
N GLY A 21 30.53 -9.72 43.55
CA GLY A 21 30.14 -9.41 42.17
C GLY A 21 28.64 -9.65 42.01
N LEU A 22 27.87 -8.58 42.06
CA LEU A 22 26.47 -8.55 41.63
C LEU A 22 26.49 -8.73 40.11
N LEU A 23 26.31 -9.97 39.64
CA LEU A 23 25.99 -10.22 38.24
C LEU A 23 24.61 -9.58 37.98
N THR A 24 24.61 -8.37 37.43
CA THR A 24 23.42 -7.85 36.75
C THR A 24 23.26 -8.68 35.48
N LEU A 25 22.48 -9.77 35.55
CA LEU A 25 21.84 -10.30 34.36
C LEU A 25 20.96 -9.15 33.84
N THR A 26 21.46 -8.38 32.88
CA THR A 26 20.57 -7.65 31.99
C THR A 26 19.74 -8.71 31.30
N ALA A 27 18.50 -8.90 31.74
CA ALA A 27 17.52 -9.65 30.99
C ALA A 27 17.50 -9.01 29.60
N THR A 28 18.13 -9.68 28.63
CA THR A 28 17.90 -9.38 27.23
C THR A 28 16.40 -9.57 27.06
N SER A 29 15.68 -8.49 26.75
CA SER A 29 14.25 -8.59 26.44
C SER A 29 14.12 -9.70 25.41
N ALA A 30 13.42 -10.78 25.77
CA ALA A 30 13.08 -11.81 24.80
C ALA A 30 12.43 -11.08 23.61
N GLN A 31 12.93 -11.33 22.41
CA GLN A 31 12.31 -10.75 21.23
C GLN A 31 10.86 -11.25 21.18
N ALA A 32 9.91 -10.33 21.04
CA ALA A 32 8.50 -10.64 20.86
C ALA A 32 8.33 -11.76 19.84
N ALA A 33 7.63 -12.83 20.22
CA ALA A 33 7.34 -13.94 19.33
C ALA A 33 6.25 -13.53 18.35
N THR A 34 6.33 -14.03 17.12
CA THR A 34 5.24 -13.92 16.14
C THR A 34 4.72 -15.31 15.83
N THR A 35 3.44 -15.56 16.11
CA THR A 35 2.80 -16.86 15.94
C THR A 35 1.62 -16.74 14.98
N THR A 36 1.63 -17.51 13.90
CA THR A 36 0.49 -17.58 12.97
C THR A 36 -0.46 -18.69 13.38
N VAL A 37 -1.76 -18.39 13.44
CA VAL A 37 -2.82 -19.31 13.88
C VAL A 37 -3.91 -19.41 12.82
N THR A 38 -4.48 -20.60 12.63
CA THR A 38 -5.44 -20.86 11.53
C THR A 38 -6.76 -21.44 12.01
N ASP A 39 -6.88 -21.72 13.30
CA ASP A 39 -8.08 -22.27 13.91
C ASP A 39 -8.17 -21.87 15.39
N TRP A 40 -9.32 -22.14 16.01
CA TRP A 40 -9.54 -21.85 17.42
C TRP A 40 -8.51 -22.49 18.35
N THR A 41 -8.13 -23.74 18.09
CA THR A 41 -7.24 -24.48 19.02
C THR A 41 -5.85 -23.85 19.06
N THR A 42 -5.33 -23.46 17.90
CA THR A 42 -4.04 -22.80 17.77
C THR A 42 -4.09 -21.36 18.27
N LEU A 43 -5.21 -20.66 18.09
CA LEU A 43 -5.43 -19.31 18.62
C LEU A 43 -5.47 -19.30 20.15
N ASP A 44 -6.26 -20.18 20.75
CA ASP A 44 -6.42 -20.32 22.21
C ASP A 44 -5.08 -20.65 22.87
N ALA A 45 -4.38 -21.66 22.36
CA ALA A 45 -3.05 -22.02 22.84
C ALA A 45 -2.01 -20.90 22.68
N ALA A 46 -2.12 -20.07 21.63
CA ALA A 46 -1.23 -18.94 21.43
C ALA A 46 -1.48 -17.81 22.45
N PHE A 47 -2.74 -17.53 22.79
CA PHE A 47 -3.09 -16.57 23.84
C PHE A 47 -2.65 -17.05 25.23
N ASP A 48 -2.88 -18.33 25.56
CA ASP A 48 -2.46 -18.93 26.85
C ASP A 48 -0.95 -18.87 27.06
N ALA A 49 -0.17 -19.04 25.99
CA ALA A 49 1.29 -19.03 26.03
C ALA A 49 1.91 -17.64 25.83
N ALA A 50 1.10 -16.61 25.54
CA ALA A 50 1.61 -15.30 25.12
C ALA A 50 2.39 -14.61 26.24
N ALA A 51 3.54 -14.05 25.88
CA ALA A 51 4.33 -13.16 26.73
C ALA A 51 4.11 -11.69 26.34
N ASP A 52 4.61 -10.79 27.19
CA ASP A 52 4.60 -9.36 26.89
C ASP A 52 5.34 -9.05 25.59
N GLY A 53 4.64 -8.35 24.68
CA GLY A 53 5.11 -7.96 23.36
C GLY A 53 4.75 -8.93 22.23
N ASP A 54 4.24 -10.12 22.51
CA ASP A 54 3.98 -11.15 21.48
C ASP A 54 2.91 -10.71 20.47
N VAL A 55 3.07 -11.20 19.24
CA VAL A 55 2.19 -10.95 18.10
C VAL A 55 1.55 -12.26 17.64
N ILE A 56 0.23 -12.32 17.65
CA ILE A 56 -0.56 -13.43 17.14
C ILE A 56 -1.20 -12.99 15.83
N VAL A 57 -0.85 -13.66 14.74
CA VAL A 57 -1.29 -13.31 13.38
C VAL A 57 -2.32 -14.33 12.91
N LEU A 58 -3.47 -13.88 12.45
CA LEU A 58 -4.44 -14.77 11.82
C LEU A 58 -3.95 -15.20 10.43
N GLY A 59 -3.98 -16.50 10.16
CA GLY A 59 -3.71 -17.10 8.84
C GLY A 59 -4.97 -17.64 8.15
N ALA A 60 -6.13 -17.54 8.81
CA ALA A 60 -7.43 -17.92 8.30
C ALA A 60 -8.54 -17.20 9.08
N ASP A 61 -9.75 -17.20 8.53
CA ASP A 61 -10.93 -16.78 9.27
C ASP A 61 -11.25 -17.80 10.36
N ILE A 62 -11.56 -17.33 11.57
CA ILE A 62 -11.83 -18.17 12.74
C ILE A 62 -13.18 -17.76 13.35
N ASP A 63 -14.08 -18.72 13.48
CA ASP A 63 -15.34 -18.56 14.21
C ASP A 63 -15.30 -19.41 15.49
N ALA A 64 -15.22 -18.74 16.63
CA ALA A 64 -15.22 -19.32 17.97
C ALA A 64 -16.57 -19.11 18.69
N SER A 65 -17.66 -18.96 17.94
CA SER A 65 -18.99 -18.90 18.54
C SER A 65 -19.39 -20.23 19.18
N GLY A 66 -19.98 -20.15 20.38
CA GLY A 66 -20.44 -21.31 21.13
C GLY A 66 -19.33 -22.16 21.76
N THR A 67 -18.09 -21.68 21.80
CA THR A 67 -17.00 -22.28 22.57
C THR A 67 -17.28 -22.19 24.07
N ALA A 68 -16.76 -23.15 24.85
CA ALA A 68 -16.92 -23.13 26.30
C ALA A 68 -15.99 -22.10 26.96
N ASP A 69 -14.77 -22.01 26.43
CA ASP A 69 -13.70 -21.16 26.93
C ASP A 69 -13.65 -19.84 26.15
N TYR A 70 -13.14 -18.80 26.80
CA TYR A 70 -12.93 -17.49 26.20
C TYR A 70 -11.43 -17.22 26.06
N LEU A 71 -11.03 -16.43 25.05
CA LEU A 71 -9.64 -15.99 24.92
C LEU A 71 -9.31 -15.00 26.03
N GLY A 72 -8.14 -15.12 26.64
CA GLY A 72 -7.66 -14.17 27.64
C GLY A 72 -6.24 -13.71 27.39
N VAL A 73 -6.01 -12.41 27.54
CA VAL A 73 -4.66 -11.87 27.59
C VAL A 73 -4.05 -12.22 28.95
N PRO A 74 -2.87 -12.88 29.00
CA PRO A 74 -2.22 -13.21 30.26
C PRO A 74 -1.97 -11.99 31.15
N SER A 75 -2.03 -12.16 32.48
CA SER A 75 -1.84 -11.07 33.43
C SER A 75 -0.46 -10.43 33.28
N GLY A 76 -0.42 -9.10 33.15
CA GLY A 76 0.81 -8.33 32.98
C GLY A 76 1.42 -8.38 31.59
N ALA A 77 0.78 -9.06 30.62
CA ALA A 77 1.24 -9.11 29.23
C ALA A 77 0.53 -8.07 28.36
N GLY A 78 1.28 -7.48 27.42
CA GLY A 78 0.74 -6.82 26.23
C GLY A 78 0.81 -7.73 25.01
N VAL A 79 -0.33 -8.06 24.42
CA VAL A 79 -0.42 -8.95 23.25
C VAL A 79 -0.96 -8.17 22.06
N THR A 80 -0.36 -8.37 20.89
CA THR A 80 -0.87 -7.86 19.61
C THR A 80 -1.58 -8.97 18.85
N LEU A 81 -2.85 -8.78 18.54
CA LEU A 81 -3.62 -9.60 17.60
C LEU A 81 -3.62 -8.89 16.24
N ASP A 82 -2.88 -9.41 15.28
CA ASP A 82 -2.94 -8.97 13.89
C ASP A 82 -3.97 -9.80 13.13
N LEU A 83 -5.06 -9.15 12.72
CA LEU A 83 -6.13 -9.78 11.94
C LEU A 83 -5.66 -10.17 10.55
N ASN A 84 -4.63 -9.51 9.99
CA ASN A 84 -4.01 -9.87 8.70
C ASN A 84 -5.04 -10.13 7.58
N GLY A 85 -6.07 -9.30 7.49
CA GLY A 85 -7.13 -9.39 6.50
C GLY A 85 -8.24 -10.42 6.77
N HIS A 86 -8.14 -11.17 7.87
CA HIS A 86 -9.07 -12.24 8.25
C HIS A 86 -10.15 -11.80 9.23
N SER A 87 -11.23 -12.60 9.29
CA SER A 87 -12.32 -12.43 10.24
C SER A 87 -12.14 -13.31 11.47
N LEU A 88 -12.28 -12.73 12.66
CA LEU A 88 -12.34 -13.44 13.94
C LEU A 88 -13.66 -13.15 14.64
N THR A 89 -14.43 -14.19 14.94
CA THR A 89 -15.64 -14.10 15.76
C THR A 89 -15.42 -14.82 17.09
N LEU A 90 -15.62 -14.09 18.19
CA LEU A 90 -15.49 -14.59 19.56
C LEU A 90 -16.84 -14.41 20.26
N ALA A 91 -17.55 -15.51 20.50
CA ALA A 91 -18.84 -15.48 21.20
C ALA A 91 -18.98 -16.74 22.07
N PRO A 92 -18.19 -16.84 23.15
CA PRO A 92 -18.21 -18.01 24.01
C PRO A 92 -19.54 -18.13 24.75
N LEU A 93 -19.85 -19.34 25.20
CA LEU A 93 -21.05 -19.64 25.99
C LEU A 93 -21.00 -18.99 27.37
N THR A 94 -19.81 -18.81 27.92
CA THR A 94 -19.55 -18.20 29.23
C THR A 94 -18.32 -17.31 29.19
N GLY A 95 -18.37 -16.17 29.86
CA GLY A 95 -17.26 -15.23 29.92
C GLY A 95 -17.35 -14.09 28.90
N PRO A 96 -16.33 -13.20 28.91
CA PRO A 96 -16.20 -12.12 27.93
C PRO A 96 -15.93 -12.69 26.54
N GLY A 97 -16.20 -11.91 25.49
CA GLY A 97 -15.77 -12.30 24.15
C GLY A 97 -14.24 -12.44 24.07
N LEU A 98 -13.53 -11.50 24.69
CA LEU A 98 -12.08 -11.57 24.91
C LEU A 98 -11.74 -10.91 26.26
N HIS A 99 -11.10 -11.66 27.15
CA HIS A 99 -10.69 -11.20 28.46
C HIS A 99 -9.41 -10.36 28.43
N VAL A 100 -9.50 -9.13 28.92
CA VAL A 100 -8.35 -8.24 29.13
C VAL A 100 -8.41 -7.70 30.56
N GLY A 101 -7.62 -8.32 31.44
CA GLY A 101 -7.59 -7.98 32.86
C GLY A 101 -6.84 -6.69 33.17
N SER A 102 -6.97 -6.21 34.40
CA SER A 102 -6.51 -4.88 34.88
C SER A 102 -5.05 -4.52 34.60
N THR A 103 -4.17 -5.51 34.44
CA THR A 103 -2.72 -5.34 34.22
C THR A 103 -2.27 -5.68 32.81
N SER A 104 -3.21 -6.09 31.95
CA SER A 104 -2.94 -6.59 30.61
C SER A 104 -3.33 -5.57 29.56
N THR A 105 -2.70 -5.68 28.39
CA THR A 105 -3.04 -4.84 27.24
C THR A 105 -3.27 -5.67 25.98
N LEU A 106 -4.30 -5.33 25.22
CA LEU A 106 -4.55 -5.90 23.91
C LEU A 106 -4.32 -4.81 22.86
N THR A 107 -3.53 -5.12 21.84
CA THR A 107 -3.49 -4.34 20.60
C THR A 107 -4.16 -5.14 19.49
N VAL A 108 -5.20 -4.58 18.87
CA VAL A 108 -5.77 -5.11 17.63
C VAL A 108 -5.14 -4.34 16.47
N ASP A 109 -4.52 -5.08 15.57
CA ASP A 109 -3.93 -4.57 14.34
C ASP A 109 -4.55 -5.28 13.14
N ASP A 110 -4.37 -4.70 11.95
CA ASP A 110 -4.69 -5.38 10.71
C ASP A 110 -3.75 -4.90 9.61
N SER A 111 -2.71 -5.70 9.37
CA SER A 111 -1.65 -5.40 8.43
C SER A 111 -2.11 -5.36 6.96
N VAL A 112 -3.25 -5.96 6.62
CA VAL A 112 -3.79 -6.04 5.25
C VAL A 112 -4.92 -5.03 5.00
N GLY A 113 -5.62 -4.61 6.05
CA GLY A 113 -6.63 -3.56 6.00
C GLY A 113 -8.07 -4.03 5.73
N THR A 114 -8.35 -5.34 5.73
CA THR A 114 -9.69 -5.91 5.49
C THR A 114 -10.21 -6.81 6.61
N GLY A 115 -9.42 -7.03 7.64
CA GLY A 115 -9.70 -7.88 8.77
C GLY A 115 -10.80 -7.33 9.67
N ARG A 116 -11.49 -8.24 10.34
CA ARG A 116 -12.64 -7.94 11.19
C ARG A 116 -12.56 -8.74 12.48
N LEU A 117 -12.81 -8.09 13.61
CA LEU A 117 -12.96 -8.72 14.92
C LEU A 117 -14.38 -8.49 15.41
N GLU A 118 -15.13 -9.55 15.69
CA GLU A 118 -16.41 -9.49 16.39
C GLU A 118 -16.32 -10.22 17.73
N ALA A 119 -16.37 -9.49 18.84
CA ALA A 119 -16.29 -10.05 20.19
C ALA A 119 -17.58 -9.77 20.97
N VAL A 120 -18.24 -10.84 21.39
CA VAL A 120 -19.55 -10.82 22.03
C VAL A 120 -19.44 -11.46 23.41
N GLY A 121 -19.69 -10.66 24.44
CA GLY A 121 -19.78 -11.13 25.81
C GLY A 121 -21.04 -11.95 26.00
N SER A 122 -20.92 -13.07 26.71
CA SER A 122 -22.05 -13.94 26.97
C SER A 122 -23.11 -13.25 27.85
N ALA A 123 -24.37 -13.42 27.47
CA ALA A 123 -25.52 -13.16 28.33
C ALA A 123 -25.96 -14.51 28.88
N ASN A 124 -25.48 -14.91 30.07
CA ASN A 124 -25.87 -16.20 30.64
C ASN A 124 -27.37 -16.17 31.02
N PRO A 125 -28.25 -16.96 30.38
CA PRO A 125 -29.67 -16.96 30.72
C PRO A 125 -29.99 -17.79 31.98
N ALA A 126 -29.03 -18.59 32.47
CA ALA A 126 -29.20 -19.51 33.59
C ALA A 126 -28.63 -18.98 34.92
N ASP A 127 -27.85 -17.90 34.90
CA ASP A 127 -27.26 -17.31 36.11
C ASP A 127 -27.81 -15.89 36.35
N PRO A 128 -28.43 -15.62 37.52
CA PRO A 128 -28.95 -14.30 37.83
C PRO A 128 -27.88 -13.20 38.06
N TRP A 129 -26.56 -13.48 38.00
CA TRP A 129 -25.54 -12.50 38.45
C TRP A 129 -24.31 -12.17 37.56
N PRO A 130 -23.73 -13.02 36.68
CA PRO A 130 -22.57 -12.66 35.85
C PRO A 130 -22.95 -12.31 34.41
N TYR A 131 -22.43 -11.18 33.95
CA TYR A 131 -22.63 -10.67 32.60
C TYR A 131 -21.36 -10.00 32.12
N PHE A 132 -20.91 -10.37 30.92
CA PHE A 132 -19.53 -10.13 30.52
C PHE A 132 -19.42 -9.16 29.34
N PRO A 133 -18.31 -8.42 29.22
CA PRO A 133 -18.10 -7.50 28.12
C PRO A 133 -17.78 -8.23 26.82
N GLY A 134 -17.89 -7.52 25.70
CA GLY A 134 -17.35 -7.99 24.42
C GLY A 134 -15.84 -8.16 24.52
N ILE A 135 -15.13 -7.08 24.88
CA ILE A 135 -13.70 -7.11 25.22
C ILE A 135 -13.50 -6.44 26.57
N GLY A 136 -12.78 -7.08 27.48
CA GLY A 136 -12.41 -6.46 28.76
C GLY A 136 -12.43 -7.44 29.91
N SER A 137 -12.64 -6.97 31.14
CA SER A 137 -12.47 -7.81 32.32
C SER A 137 -13.75 -8.53 32.73
N ASP A 138 -13.58 -9.73 33.29
CA ASP A 138 -14.60 -10.42 34.07
C ASP A 138 -14.81 -9.76 35.44
N THR A 139 -15.62 -10.36 36.32
CA THR A 139 -15.97 -9.82 37.65
C THR A 139 -14.87 -9.92 38.70
N THR A 140 -13.68 -10.43 38.36
CA THR A 140 -12.59 -10.65 39.32
C THR A 140 -11.68 -9.43 39.48
N ASP A 141 -11.59 -8.56 38.47
CA ASP A 141 -10.85 -7.30 38.58
C ASP A 141 -11.71 -6.13 39.07
N LEU A 142 -11.03 -5.11 39.59
CA LEU A 142 -11.63 -3.81 39.90
C LEU A 142 -11.80 -2.93 38.65
N THR A 143 -10.98 -3.13 37.62
CA THR A 143 -10.96 -2.35 36.37
C THR A 143 -10.53 -3.23 35.20
N ALA A 144 -11.03 -2.98 34.00
CA ALA A 144 -10.55 -3.65 32.80
C ALA A 144 -9.16 -3.16 32.36
N GLY A 145 -8.44 -4.01 31.61
CA GLY A 145 -7.17 -3.65 30.99
C GLY A 145 -7.31 -2.71 29.80
N ALA A 146 -6.18 -2.40 29.14
CA ALA A 146 -6.16 -1.46 28.02
C ALA A 146 -6.39 -2.15 26.67
N LEU A 147 -7.13 -1.49 25.78
CA LEU A 147 -7.31 -1.87 24.38
C LEU A 147 -6.74 -0.77 23.48
N THR A 148 -5.89 -1.16 22.54
CA THR A 148 -5.42 -0.31 21.45
C THR A 148 -5.93 -0.86 20.13
N ILE A 149 -6.55 -0.02 19.29
CA ILE A 149 -6.94 -0.36 17.92
C ILE A 149 -6.04 0.42 16.96
N ARG A 150 -5.22 -0.30 16.19
CA ARG A 150 -4.39 0.25 15.11
C ARG A 150 -5.02 0.03 13.74
N GLY A 151 -5.78 -1.04 13.59
CA GLY A 151 -6.47 -1.41 12.37
C GLY A 151 -7.58 -2.42 12.63
N GLY A 152 -8.33 -2.73 11.58
CA GLY A 152 -9.42 -3.68 11.55
C GLY A 152 -10.79 -3.03 11.70
N ASP A 153 -11.83 -3.77 11.30
CA ASP A 153 -13.22 -3.52 11.68
C ASP A 153 -13.52 -4.24 13.00
N VAL A 154 -13.50 -3.50 14.11
CA VAL A 154 -13.69 -4.06 15.45
C VAL A 154 -15.13 -3.84 15.91
N ILE A 155 -15.82 -4.91 16.24
CA ILE A 155 -17.19 -4.91 16.74
C ILE A 155 -17.19 -5.58 18.09
N VAL A 156 -17.64 -4.86 19.12
CA VAL A 156 -17.69 -5.39 20.48
C VAL A 156 -19.10 -5.24 21.04
N ARG A 157 -19.63 -6.32 21.60
CA ARG A 157 -21.00 -6.39 22.12
C ARG A 157 -20.97 -6.93 23.54
N GLY A 158 -21.39 -6.11 24.51
CA GLY A 158 -21.52 -6.52 25.89
C GLY A 158 -22.77 -7.36 26.12
N GLY A 159 -22.67 -8.30 27.05
CA GLY A 159 -23.84 -8.93 27.66
C GLY A 159 -24.66 -7.92 28.48
N GLN A 160 -25.83 -8.34 28.98
CA GLN A 160 -26.70 -7.50 29.83
C GLN A 160 -25.89 -6.83 30.96
N TYR A 161 -26.03 -5.54 31.28
CA TYR A 161 -25.23 -4.89 32.34
C TYR A 161 -23.71 -4.81 32.15
N ALA A 162 -23.17 -5.25 31.01
CA ALA A 162 -21.74 -5.20 30.70
C ALA A 162 -21.45 -4.28 29.51
N ALA A 163 -20.24 -3.74 29.50
CA ALA A 163 -19.81 -2.84 28.45
C ALA A 163 -19.52 -3.59 27.14
N GLY A 164 -19.59 -2.90 26.00
CA GLY A 164 -19.03 -3.44 24.76
C GLY A 164 -17.52 -3.66 24.92
N PHE A 165 -16.83 -2.58 25.31
CA PHE A 165 -15.45 -2.63 25.80
C PHE A 165 -15.36 -2.16 27.25
N GLY A 166 -14.63 -2.88 28.09
CA GLY A 166 -14.28 -2.45 29.44
C GLY A 166 -14.80 -3.41 30.51
N GLY A 167 -15.56 -2.91 31.47
CA GLY A 167 -15.93 -3.67 32.66
C GLY A 167 -17.16 -4.58 32.47
N SER A 168 -17.11 -5.74 33.12
CA SER A 168 -18.30 -6.47 33.57
C SER A 168 -19.09 -5.65 34.61
N ARG A 169 -20.23 -6.18 35.06
CA ARG A 169 -21.01 -5.60 36.18
C ARG A 169 -20.11 -5.32 37.40
N PHE A 170 -20.17 -4.10 37.94
CA PHE A 170 -19.33 -3.59 39.05
C PHE A 170 -17.85 -3.40 38.75
N VAL A 171 -17.40 -3.59 37.52
CA VAL A 171 -16.00 -3.43 37.12
C VAL A 171 -15.83 -2.10 36.40
N GLY A 172 -14.79 -1.37 36.77
CA GLY A 172 -14.43 -0.12 36.10
C GLY A 172 -13.97 -0.33 34.66
N GLY A 173 -14.07 0.73 33.85
CA GLY A 173 -13.60 0.69 32.48
C GLY A 173 -12.08 0.65 32.37
N GLY A 174 -11.60 0.17 31.22
CA GLY A 174 -10.19 0.24 30.84
C GLY A 174 -9.89 1.45 29.96
N ALA A 175 -8.62 1.59 29.56
CA ALA A 175 -8.22 2.59 28.58
C ALA A 175 -8.42 2.07 27.15
N LEU A 176 -9.18 2.78 26.34
CA LEU A 176 -9.30 2.56 24.90
C LEU A 176 -8.45 3.61 24.16
N THR A 177 -7.53 3.16 23.32
CA THR A 177 -6.77 4.00 22.40
C THR A 177 -7.05 3.59 20.96
N MET A 178 -7.35 4.54 20.07
CA MET A 178 -7.46 4.27 18.64
C MET A 178 -6.47 5.12 17.84
N THR A 179 -5.80 4.49 16.89
CA THR A 179 -4.85 5.10 15.94
C THR A 179 -5.20 4.81 14.46
N GLY A 180 -6.17 3.92 14.24
CA GLY A 180 -6.70 3.52 12.93
C GLY A 180 -7.91 2.58 13.10
N GLY A 181 -8.40 2.03 11.99
CA GLY A 181 -9.53 1.08 11.98
C GLY A 181 -10.90 1.70 12.22
N SER A 182 -11.87 0.83 12.48
CA SER A 182 -13.20 1.18 12.99
C SER A 182 -13.52 0.42 14.28
N LEU A 183 -14.33 1.04 15.13
CA LEU A 183 -14.91 0.45 16.32
C LEU A 183 -16.42 0.66 16.31
N THR A 184 -17.17 -0.43 16.39
CA THR A 184 -18.59 -0.43 16.75
C THR A 184 -18.75 -1.15 18.09
N ALA A 185 -18.86 -0.38 19.16
CA ALA A 185 -19.13 -0.91 20.49
C ALA A 185 -20.61 -0.77 20.85
N GLN A 186 -21.20 -1.84 21.36
CA GLN A 186 -22.56 -1.85 21.90
C GLN A 186 -22.53 -2.45 23.29
N SER A 187 -23.13 -1.78 24.26
CA SER A 187 -23.31 -2.34 25.60
C SER A 187 -24.58 -3.16 25.70
N GLY A 188 -24.66 -3.98 26.74
CA GLY A 188 -25.95 -4.44 27.23
C GLY A 188 -26.74 -3.30 27.88
N THR A 189 -27.96 -3.60 28.29
CA THR A 189 -28.80 -2.64 29.02
C THR A 189 -28.10 -2.15 30.30
N PHE A 190 -28.23 -0.87 30.61
CA PHE A 190 -27.67 -0.23 31.82
C PHE A 190 -26.12 -0.24 31.93
N ALA A 191 -25.40 -0.35 30.82
CA ALA A 191 -23.94 -0.27 30.78
C ALA A 191 -23.44 0.68 29.69
N SER A 192 -22.17 1.09 29.77
CA SER A 192 -21.53 1.97 28.78
C SER A 192 -20.98 1.19 27.59
N ALA A 193 -21.06 1.72 26.37
CA ALA A 193 -20.53 1.03 25.19
C ALA A 193 -19.00 0.80 25.29
N ALA A 194 -18.27 1.79 25.80
CA ALA A 194 -16.86 1.69 26.18
C ALA A 194 -16.68 2.32 27.56
N GLY A 195 -16.25 1.54 28.56
CA GLY A 195 -16.09 2.01 29.93
C GLY A 195 -16.55 1.01 30.98
N ALA A 196 -17.14 1.51 32.07
CA ALA A 196 -17.58 0.70 33.20
C ALA A 196 -18.90 -0.05 32.91
N GLY A 197 -19.08 -1.19 33.59
CA GLY A 197 -20.36 -1.90 33.64
C GLY A 197 -21.38 -1.27 34.61
N TYR A 198 -22.51 -1.94 34.80
CA TYR A 198 -23.61 -1.45 35.64
C TYR A 198 -23.22 -1.20 37.11
N LEU A 199 -23.80 -0.14 37.72
CA LEU A 199 -23.69 0.28 39.13
C LEU A 199 -22.32 0.80 39.61
N VAL A 200 -21.42 1.16 38.69
CA VAL A 200 -20.21 1.89 39.04
C VAL A 200 -20.55 3.38 39.16
N SER A 201 -20.99 3.82 40.35
CA SER A 201 -21.56 5.15 40.60
C SER A 201 -20.52 6.24 40.89
N ASN A 202 -19.26 6.04 40.52
CA ASN A 202 -18.19 7.01 40.78
C ASN A 202 -17.35 7.20 39.50
N ASP A 203 -17.23 8.46 39.07
CA ASP A 203 -16.44 8.90 37.90
C ASP A 203 -14.99 8.39 37.93
N SER A 204 -14.48 8.05 39.11
CA SER A 204 -13.13 7.50 39.33
C SER A 204 -12.87 6.14 38.66
N TYR A 205 -13.91 5.45 38.21
CA TYR A 205 -13.83 4.13 37.57
C TYR A 205 -14.37 4.15 36.13
N ALA A 206 -14.69 5.33 35.58
CA ALA A 206 -15.00 5.47 34.17
C ALA A 206 -13.74 5.17 33.34
N GLY A 207 -13.86 4.31 32.33
CA GLY A 207 -12.78 4.09 31.37
C GLY A 207 -12.48 5.36 30.57
N SER A 208 -11.28 5.43 29.98
CA SER A 208 -10.88 6.56 29.14
C SER A 208 -10.88 6.17 27.67
N VAL A 209 -11.44 7.01 26.79
CA VAL A 209 -11.31 6.84 25.33
C VAL A 209 -10.40 7.93 24.78
N THR A 210 -9.34 7.51 24.10
CA THR A 210 -8.36 8.38 23.45
C THR A 210 -8.29 8.05 21.97
N VAL A 211 -8.49 9.05 21.12
CA VAL A 211 -8.35 8.93 19.66
C VAL A 211 -7.12 9.74 19.25
N VAL A 212 -6.10 9.07 18.72
CA VAL A 212 -4.81 9.66 18.36
C VAL A 212 -4.79 9.93 16.85
N GLY A 213 -4.27 11.10 16.44
CA GLY A 213 -4.12 11.48 15.03
C GLY A 213 -5.17 12.46 14.50
N ALA A 214 -6.25 12.70 15.24
CA ALA A 214 -7.27 13.74 14.97
C ALA A 214 -6.97 15.04 15.75
N GLU A 215 -5.73 15.53 15.68
CA GLU A 215 -5.34 16.78 16.34
C GLU A 215 -5.89 17.99 15.59
N ASP A 216 -6.77 18.78 16.21
CA ASP A 216 -6.99 20.17 15.81
C ASP A 216 -6.04 21.10 16.58
N ALA A 217 -6.09 22.41 16.30
CA ALA A 217 -5.24 23.42 16.94
C ALA A 217 -5.41 23.53 18.48
N THR A 218 -6.31 22.74 19.10
CA THR A 218 -6.60 22.74 20.54
C THR A 218 -6.16 21.46 21.28
N GLY A 219 -5.61 20.45 20.59
CA GLY A 219 -5.10 19.21 21.19
C GLY A 219 -6.04 18.01 21.07
N LEU A 220 -5.72 16.89 21.74
CA LEU A 220 -6.44 15.61 21.63
C LEU A 220 -7.94 15.75 21.91
N PRO A 221 -8.83 15.19 21.07
CA PRO A 221 -10.20 14.95 21.47
C PRO A 221 -10.24 13.79 22.47
N THR A 222 -10.23 14.10 23.76
CA THR A 222 -10.63 13.13 24.78
C THR A 222 -12.15 13.00 24.74
N LEU A 223 -12.65 11.89 24.19
CA LEU A 223 -14.03 11.47 24.40
C LEU A 223 -14.12 10.93 25.84
N SER A 224 -14.33 11.80 26.82
CA SER A 224 -14.58 11.36 28.19
C SER A 224 -15.99 10.76 28.27
N GLY A 225 -16.08 9.43 28.27
CA GLY A 225 -17.30 8.70 28.54
C GLY A 225 -17.67 8.78 30.03
N SER A 226 -18.07 9.94 30.52
CA SER A 226 -18.77 10.04 31.80
C SER A 226 -20.26 9.86 31.55
N GLY A 227 -20.85 8.81 32.12
CA GLY A 227 -22.24 8.40 31.93
C GLY A 227 -23.27 9.43 32.43
N SER A 228 -23.46 10.51 31.69
CA SER A 228 -24.64 11.38 31.80
C SER A 228 -25.43 11.29 30.51
N ALA A 229 -26.72 11.02 30.64
CA ALA A 229 -27.67 10.96 29.55
C ALA A 229 -27.62 12.26 28.73
N ASP A 230 -27.20 12.17 27.48
CA ASP A 230 -27.57 13.16 26.48
C ASP A 230 -28.47 12.45 25.46
N THR A 231 -29.71 12.93 25.37
CA THR A 231 -30.70 12.41 24.46
C THR A 231 -30.35 12.88 23.05
N GLU A 232 -29.77 11.96 22.28
CA GLU A 232 -29.44 12.09 20.84
C GLU A 232 -28.27 13.04 20.53
N PRO A 233 -27.01 12.57 20.53
CA PRO A 233 -25.91 13.35 19.97
C PRO A 233 -25.83 13.06 18.48
N SER A 234 -26.00 14.10 17.65
CA SER A 234 -25.61 14.04 16.24
C SER A 234 -24.16 13.53 16.10
N PRO A 235 -23.79 12.82 15.01
CA PRO A 235 -22.41 12.34 14.82
C PRO A 235 -21.42 13.51 14.94
N VAL A 236 -20.46 13.37 15.86
CA VAL A 236 -19.38 14.34 16.09
C VAL A 236 -18.22 13.98 15.15
N MET A 237 -17.88 14.92 14.27
CA MET A 237 -16.73 14.83 13.36
C MET A 237 -15.51 15.46 14.03
N TYR A 238 -14.46 14.68 14.24
CA TYR A 238 -13.14 15.17 14.64
C TYR A 238 -12.24 15.20 13.40
N THR A 239 -11.91 16.39 12.91
CA THR A 239 -11.07 16.56 11.71
C THR A 239 -9.71 17.13 12.09
N SER A 240 -8.61 16.46 11.72
CA SER A 240 -7.29 17.09 11.71
C SER A 240 -6.94 17.56 10.30
N PRO A 241 -7.00 18.88 10.01
CA PRO A 241 -6.64 19.39 8.70
C PRO A 241 -5.14 19.23 8.38
N THR A 242 -4.29 19.01 9.39
CA THR A 242 -2.82 18.96 9.25
C THR A 242 -2.28 17.57 8.93
N THR A 243 -2.86 16.51 9.52
CA THR A 243 -2.39 15.13 9.33
C THR A 243 -3.09 14.42 8.18
N GLY A 244 -4.21 14.95 7.68
CA GLY A 244 -5.05 14.29 6.68
C GLY A 244 -5.84 13.11 7.25
N ILE A 245 -5.91 12.99 8.58
CA ILE A 245 -6.72 11.99 9.30
C ILE A 245 -8.04 12.63 9.72
N ILE A 246 -9.13 11.93 9.45
CA ILE A 246 -10.48 12.32 9.85
C ILE A 246 -11.07 11.17 10.67
N VAL A 247 -11.71 11.50 11.79
CA VAL A 247 -12.42 10.52 12.63
C VAL A 247 -13.87 10.94 12.78
N THR A 248 -14.78 10.06 12.37
CA THR A 248 -16.22 10.20 12.61
C THR A 248 -16.59 9.43 13.87
N GLY A 249 -17.34 10.06 14.79
CA GLY A 249 -17.81 9.42 16.01
C GLY A 249 -19.31 9.63 16.27
N HIS A 250 -19.98 8.65 16.85
CA HIS A 250 -21.31 8.81 17.46
C HIS A 250 -21.37 7.99 18.74
N ALA A 251 -21.88 8.55 19.83
CA ALA A 251 -22.01 7.86 21.10
C ALA A 251 -23.39 8.11 21.71
N ASN A 252 -24.29 7.13 21.76
CA ASN A 252 -25.52 7.27 22.54
C ASN A 252 -25.39 6.58 23.91
N SER A 253 -25.87 7.26 24.94
CA SER A 253 -25.89 6.73 26.31
C SER A 253 -27.33 6.77 26.81
N ALA A 254 -28.08 5.70 26.56
CA ALA A 254 -29.40 5.54 27.14
C ALA A 254 -29.27 4.77 28.46
N VAL A 255 -29.61 5.40 29.58
CA VAL A 255 -29.50 4.82 30.94
C VAL A 255 -30.44 3.62 31.15
N ALA A 256 -31.35 3.33 30.22
CA ALA A 256 -32.27 2.19 30.25
C ALA A 256 -32.21 1.28 28.99
N ASP A 257 -31.53 1.71 27.92
CA ASP A 257 -31.40 0.95 26.68
C ASP A 257 -29.92 0.61 26.41
N GLN A 258 -29.61 -0.07 25.30
CA GLN A 258 -28.23 -0.35 24.90
C GLN A 258 -27.53 0.94 24.48
N GLY A 259 -26.37 1.23 25.07
CA GLY A 259 -25.48 2.29 24.62
C GLY A 259 -24.65 1.82 23.43
N ALA A 260 -24.35 2.73 22.50
CA ALA A 260 -23.57 2.45 21.30
C ALA A 260 -22.53 3.54 21.08
N LEU A 261 -21.30 3.12 20.79
CA LEU A 261 -20.19 3.97 20.37
C LEU A 261 -19.73 3.48 19.00
N VAL A 262 -19.71 4.38 18.02
CA VAL A 262 -19.15 4.13 16.70
C VAL A 262 -18.02 5.12 16.48
N LEU A 263 -16.83 4.62 16.12
CA LEU A 263 -15.66 5.41 15.74
C LEU A 263 -15.10 4.83 14.44
N ALA A 264 -14.77 5.67 13.47
CA ALA A 264 -14.15 5.22 12.22
C ALA A 264 -13.10 6.22 11.74
N PHE A 265 -11.94 5.70 11.34
CA PHE A 265 -10.87 6.46 10.71
C PHE A 265 -11.08 6.56 9.21
N HIS A 266 -10.76 7.74 8.67
CA HIS A 266 -10.75 8.05 7.26
C HIS A 266 -9.44 8.77 6.94
N TYR A 267 -8.94 8.58 5.72
CA TYR A 267 -7.70 9.17 5.27
C TYR A 267 -7.88 10.00 4.02
N ARG A 268 -7.15 11.11 4.00
CA ARG A 268 -7.00 11.96 2.83
C ARG A 268 -6.08 11.29 1.82
N VAL A 269 -6.61 10.99 0.64
CA VAL A 269 -5.87 10.52 -0.53
C VAL A 269 -5.81 11.65 -1.55
N THR A 270 -4.61 11.99 -2.01
CA THR A 270 -4.40 13.05 -3.00
C THR A 270 -3.83 12.50 -4.29
N PHE A 271 -4.47 12.77 -5.42
CA PHE A 271 -3.94 12.53 -6.75
C PHE A 271 -3.39 13.84 -7.31
N ALA A 272 -2.06 13.96 -7.28
CA ALA A 272 -1.32 15.10 -7.80
C ALA A 272 -0.96 14.86 -9.28
N TYR A 273 -1.65 15.55 -10.19
CA TYR A 273 -1.51 15.32 -11.63
C TYR A 273 -0.17 15.77 -12.20
N ALA A 274 0.52 16.70 -11.51
CA ALA A 274 1.86 17.16 -11.86
C ALA A 274 2.03 17.55 -13.36
N ASP A 275 0.95 17.97 -14.02
CA ASP A 275 0.94 18.37 -15.43
C ASP A 275 1.06 19.89 -15.60
N GLY A 276 0.96 20.64 -14.49
CA GLY A 276 1.03 22.10 -14.42
C GLY A 276 -0.30 22.81 -14.68
N THR A 277 -1.37 22.07 -14.99
CA THR A 277 -2.66 22.64 -15.42
C THR A 277 -3.86 22.07 -14.69
N THR A 278 -3.83 20.78 -14.37
CA THR A 278 -4.93 20.09 -13.68
C THR A 278 -4.75 20.24 -12.18
N ALA A 279 -5.81 20.70 -11.52
CA ALA A 279 -5.82 20.79 -10.06
C ALA A 279 -5.80 19.39 -9.43
N ASP A 280 -5.05 19.23 -8.35
CA ASP A 280 -4.98 17.98 -7.61
C ASP A 280 -6.36 17.55 -7.12
N SER A 281 -6.65 16.25 -7.22
CA SER A 281 -7.88 15.67 -6.70
C SER A 281 -7.65 15.15 -5.29
N THR A 282 -8.56 15.46 -4.37
CA THR A 282 -8.53 14.92 -3.01
C THR A 282 -9.77 14.06 -2.77
N GLN A 283 -9.57 12.91 -2.13
CA GLN A 283 -10.62 12.00 -1.68
C GLN A 283 -10.47 11.78 -0.18
N ILE A 284 -11.60 11.60 0.50
CA ILE A 284 -11.64 11.05 1.86
C ILE A 284 -12.06 9.60 1.70
N VAL A 285 -11.21 8.68 2.16
CA VAL A 285 -11.38 7.23 1.99
C VAL A 285 -11.43 6.60 3.36
N ASP A 286 -12.45 5.79 3.63
CA ASP A 286 -12.55 5.02 4.86
C ASP A 286 -11.30 4.13 5.04
N TRP A 287 -10.86 3.93 6.28
CA TRP A 287 -9.79 2.97 6.58
C TRP A 287 -10.11 1.61 5.95
N GLY A 288 -9.11 0.98 5.33
CA GLY A 288 -9.26 -0.34 4.75
C GLY A 288 -10.05 -0.38 3.43
N LYS A 289 -10.37 0.77 2.82
CA LYS A 289 -11.00 0.85 1.48
C LYS A 289 -10.02 1.33 0.43
N THR A 290 -10.30 1.00 -0.83
CA THR A 290 -9.51 1.48 -1.98
C THR A 290 -10.00 2.87 -2.42
N PRO A 291 -9.11 3.78 -2.83
CA PRO A 291 -9.52 5.06 -3.40
C PRO A 291 -10.16 4.87 -4.79
N LEU A 292 -10.92 5.87 -5.25
CA LEU A 292 -11.38 5.90 -6.63
C LEU A 292 -10.25 6.40 -7.53
N VAL A 293 -9.61 5.51 -8.28
CA VAL A 293 -8.54 5.91 -9.20
C VAL A 293 -9.10 6.81 -10.31
N PRO A 294 -8.57 8.04 -10.51
CA PRO A 294 -8.97 8.89 -11.62
C PRO A 294 -8.66 8.23 -12.97
N ALA A 295 -9.35 8.67 -14.03
CA ALA A 295 -8.95 8.31 -15.39
C ALA A 295 -7.52 8.78 -15.67
N ASP A 296 -6.78 8.01 -16.48
CA ASP A 296 -5.41 8.35 -16.85
C ASP A 296 -5.34 9.79 -17.38
N PRO A 297 -4.54 10.66 -16.76
CA PRO A 297 -4.48 12.05 -17.17
C PRO A 297 -3.79 12.20 -18.52
N VAL A 298 -4.13 13.28 -19.24
CA VAL A 298 -3.56 13.59 -20.56
C VAL A 298 -2.75 14.87 -20.46
N ARG A 299 -1.47 14.79 -20.83
CA ARG A 299 -0.57 15.94 -20.92
C ARG A 299 0.05 16.03 -22.32
N PRO A 300 -0.20 17.12 -23.08
CA PRO A 300 0.34 17.27 -24.43
C PRO A 300 1.86 17.10 -24.49
N GLY A 301 2.35 16.26 -25.41
CA GLY A 301 3.77 15.95 -25.57
C GLY A 301 4.33 14.92 -24.58
N TYR A 302 3.47 14.31 -23.74
CA TYR A 302 3.87 13.29 -22.76
C TYR A 302 2.89 12.11 -22.74
N THR A 303 3.41 10.95 -22.38
CA THR A 303 2.67 9.73 -22.07
C THR A 303 2.64 9.55 -20.57
N PHE A 304 1.45 9.26 -20.03
CA PHE A 304 1.28 8.92 -18.62
C PHE A 304 1.94 7.57 -18.31
N ALA A 305 2.83 7.54 -17.32
CA ALA A 305 3.62 6.36 -16.95
C ALA A 305 3.11 5.66 -15.69
N GLY A 306 2.10 6.22 -15.02
CA GLY A 306 1.54 5.69 -13.78
C GLY A 306 1.62 6.66 -12.61
N TRP A 307 1.19 6.21 -11.45
CA TRP A 307 1.17 6.97 -10.21
C TRP A 307 2.33 6.55 -9.31
N ALA A 308 3.18 7.49 -8.89
CA ALA A 308 4.17 7.28 -7.84
C ALA A 308 3.55 7.61 -6.48
N SER A 309 3.71 6.74 -5.49
CA SER A 309 3.17 6.95 -4.15
C SER A 309 4.17 7.63 -3.22
N SER A 310 3.68 8.49 -2.33
CA SER A 310 4.44 9.01 -1.19
C SER A 310 4.77 7.93 -0.14
N VAL A 311 4.06 6.79 -0.19
CA VAL A 311 4.31 5.62 0.65
C VAL A 311 4.90 4.50 -0.22
N PRO A 312 6.14 4.04 0.04
CA PRO A 312 6.79 3.01 -0.76
C PRO A 312 5.95 1.73 -0.85
N GLY A 313 5.80 1.18 -2.07
CA GLY A 313 5.09 -0.07 -2.32
C GLY A 313 3.56 0.02 -2.36
N VAL A 314 2.98 1.17 -2.00
CA VAL A 314 1.53 1.39 -2.08
C VAL A 314 1.16 1.92 -3.47
N THR A 315 0.09 1.40 -4.02
CA THR A 315 -0.49 1.78 -5.31
C THR A 315 -1.95 2.24 -5.12
N PRO A 316 -2.56 2.93 -6.10
CA PRO A 316 -3.97 3.30 -6.02
C PRO A 316 -4.95 2.10 -5.97
N ALA A 317 -4.47 0.87 -6.18
CA ALA A 317 -5.28 -0.35 -6.09
C ALA A 317 -5.30 -0.96 -4.67
N ASP A 318 -4.45 -0.47 -3.76
CA ASP A 318 -4.31 -1.01 -2.41
C ASP A 318 -5.31 -0.36 -1.43
N HIS A 319 -5.56 -1.04 -0.32
CA HIS A 319 -6.38 -0.50 0.78
C HIS A 319 -5.65 0.65 1.48
N VAL A 320 -6.40 1.70 1.80
CA VAL A 320 -5.87 2.89 2.47
C VAL A 320 -5.86 2.69 3.97
N THR A 321 -4.66 2.58 4.53
CA THR A 321 -4.43 2.46 5.99
C THR A 321 -3.72 3.68 6.58
N ALA A 322 -3.35 4.65 5.74
CA ALA A 322 -2.71 5.91 6.11
C ALA A 322 -2.93 6.98 5.02
N PRO A 323 -2.71 8.28 5.32
CA PRO A 323 -2.71 9.33 4.29
C PRO A 323 -1.66 9.07 3.20
N VAL A 324 -2.03 9.26 1.94
CA VAL A 324 -1.13 9.01 0.80
C VAL A 324 -1.35 10.02 -0.32
N THR A 325 -0.25 10.45 -0.95
CA THR A 325 -0.27 11.24 -2.17
C THR A 325 0.27 10.41 -3.33
N PHE A 326 -0.52 10.28 -4.39
CA PHE A 326 -0.15 9.68 -5.65
C PHE A 326 0.20 10.79 -6.65
N THR A 327 1.45 10.86 -7.08
CA THR A 327 1.94 11.84 -8.05
C THR A 327 2.12 11.21 -9.43
N ALA A 328 1.43 11.75 -10.43
CA ALA A 328 1.51 11.27 -11.80
C ALA A 328 2.94 11.36 -12.34
N GLN A 329 3.38 10.29 -13.00
CA GLN A 329 4.66 10.20 -13.68
C GLN A 329 4.45 10.35 -15.18
N TRP A 330 5.36 11.08 -15.83
CA TRP A 330 5.25 11.45 -17.23
C TRP A 330 6.53 11.10 -17.97
N VAL A 331 6.39 10.50 -19.15
CA VAL A 331 7.48 10.25 -20.10
C VAL A 331 7.22 11.08 -21.35
N ALA A 332 8.23 11.73 -21.91
CA ALA A 332 8.04 12.52 -23.12
C ALA A 332 7.58 11.62 -24.28
N ALA A 333 6.47 11.99 -24.93
CA ALA A 333 5.88 11.18 -26.00
C ALA A 333 6.77 11.21 -27.24
N PRO A 334 6.95 10.09 -27.97
CA PRO A 334 7.66 10.07 -29.24
C PRO A 334 7.13 11.13 -30.22
N VAL A 335 8.03 11.70 -31.00
CA VAL A 335 7.71 12.69 -32.05
C VAL A 335 7.76 12.03 -33.42
N ASP A 336 6.84 12.44 -34.28
CA ASP A 336 6.80 11.96 -35.66
C ASP A 336 7.80 12.72 -36.53
N VAL A 337 8.67 11.96 -37.18
CA VAL A 337 9.62 12.45 -38.18
C VAL A 337 9.23 11.91 -39.54
N VAL A 338 9.08 12.79 -40.53
CA VAL A 338 8.71 12.40 -41.89
C VAL A 338 9.83 12.75 -42.87
N PHE A 339 10.18 11.82 -43.75
CA PHE A 339 11.06 12.03 -44.89
C PHE A 339 10.24 11.99 -46.17
N ASP A 340 10.17 13.14 -46.85
CA ASP A 340 9.47 13.32 -48.12
C ASP A 340 10.48 13.41 -49.28
N PRO A 341 10.55 12.38 -50.16
CA PRO A 341 11.50 12.37 -51.26
C PRO A 341 11.20 13.42 -52.34
N ALA A 342 10.07 14.13 -52.29
CA ALA A 342 9.71 15.23 -53.18
C ALA A 342 9.84 14.92 -54.68
N ASN A 343 9.71 13.63 -55.04
CA ASN A 343 9.83 13.10 -56.39
C ASN A 343 8.57 12.32 -56.83
N GLY A 344 7.54 12.25 -55.98
CA GLY A 344 6.31 11.49 -56.18
C GLY A 344 6.30 10.10 -55.53
N ASP A 345 7.42 9.65 -54.97
CA ASP A 345 7.50 8.40 -54.20
C ASP A 345 6.83 8.56 -52.82
N ALA A 346 6.56 7.43 -52.15
CA ALA A 346 5.96 7.42 -50.83
C ALA A 346 6.88 8.04 -49.76
N THR A 347 6.28 8.75 -48.81
CA THR A 347 6.98 9.27 -47.63
C THR A 347 7.35 8.15 -46.66
N THR A 348 8.44 8.33 -45.91
CA THR A 348 8.81 7.43 -44.80
C THR A 348 8.61 8.16 -43.48
N SER A 349 7.90 7.55 -42.53
CA SER A 349 7.70 8.11 -41.18
C SER A 349 8.40 7.28 -40.11
N GLN A 350 8.84 7.96 -39.06
CA GLN A 350 9.50 7.36 -37.89
C GLN A 350 8.91 7.97 -36.62
N SER A 351 8.72 7.15 -35.60
CA SER A 351 8.39 7.61 -34.25
C SER A 351 9.68 7.64 -33.43
N VAL A 352 10.15 8.83 -33.07
CA VAL A 352 11.47 9.06 -32.46
C VAL A 352 11.30 9.53 -31.03
N ALA A 353 12.01 8.93 -30.08
CA ALA A 353 12.00 9.40 -28.70
C ALA A 353 12.52 10.86 -28.63
N PRO A 354 11.88 11.77 -27.88
CA PRO A 354 12.31 13.16 -27.83
C PRO A 354 13.77 13.30 -27.39
N GLY A 355 14.52 14.15 -28.09
CA GLY A 355 15.95 14.34 -27.85
C GLY A 355 16.85 13.27 -28.48
N GLN A 356 16.31 12.37 -29.30
CA GLN A 356 17.09 11.48 -30.17
C GLN A 356 17.05 11.96 -31.62
N ALA A 357 18.08 11.60 -32.39
CA ALA A 357 18.10 11.85 -33.84
C ALA A 357 17.32 10.75 -34.58
N PRO A 358 16.62 11.07 -35.68
CA PRO A 358 15.98 10.07 -36.53
C PRO A 358 17.02 9.22 -37.27
N VAL A 359 16.61 8.04 -37.74
CA VAL A 359 17.44 7.21 -38.64
C VAL A 359 17.28 7.74 -40.06
N VAL A 360 18.32 8.36 -40.60
CA VAL A 360 18.26 8.92 -41.96
C VAL A 360 18.06 7.79 -42.99
N PRO A 361 17.03 7.84 -43.85
CA PRO A 361 16.83 6.84 -44.90
C PRO A 361 17.92 6.96 -45.98
N ALA A 362 18.01 5.94 -46.84
CA ALA A 362 18.86 6.02 -48.02
C ALA A 362 18.44 7.21 -48.92
N ASP A 363 19.42 7.83 -49.57
CA ASP A 363 19.17 8.98 -50.45
C ASP A 363 18.17 8.60 -51.57
N PRO A 364 17.11 9.40 -51.77
CA PRO A 364 16.12 9.13 -52.80
C PRO A 364 16.73 9.33 -54.20
N VAL A 365 16.11 8.72 -55.22
CA VAL A 365 16.55 8.82 -56.61
C VAL A 365 15.48 9.49 -57.46
N ARG A 366 15.88 10.44 -58.32
CA ARG A 366 14.99 11.12 -59.26
C ARG A 366 15.68 11.30 -60.62
N ALA A 367 15.12 10.73 -61.68
CA ALA A 367 15.72 10.78 -63.02
C ALA A 367 15.93 12.22 -63.51
N GLY A 368 17.14 12.53 -64.00
CA GLY A 368 17.52 13.87 -64.48
C GLY A 368 17.91 14.86 -63.37
N TYR A 369 17.96 14.44 -62.10
CA TYR A 369 18.33 15.27 -60.96
C TYR A 369 19.35 14.56 -60.05
N THR A 370 20.19 15.34 -59.37
CA THR A 370 21.04 14.88 -58.26
C THR A 370 20.43 15.30 -56.92
N PHE A 371 20.42 14.38 -55.94
CA PHE A 371 19.99 14.69 -54.58
C PHE A 371 20.95 15.69 -53.93
N ALA A 372 20.42 16.80 -53.43
CA ALA A 372 21.18 17.91 -52.87
C ALA A 372 21.13 17.98 -51.33
N GLY A 373 20.38 17.07 -50.69
CA GLY A 373 20.20 17.02 -49.24
C GLY A 373 18.75 17.18 -48.80
N TRP A 374 18.53 17.17 -47.49
CA TRP A 374 17.22 17.30 -46.87
C TRP A 374 17.00 18.73 -46.36
N ALA A 375 15.93 19.38 -46.78
CA ALA A 375 15.47 20.63 -46.17
C ALA A 375 14.48 20.32 -45.05
N SER A 376 14.66 20.94 -43.88
CA SER A 376 13.76 20.74 -42.75
C SER A 376 12.61 21.74 -42.74
N SER A 377 11.44 21.29 -42.28
CA SER A 377 10.32 22.16 -41.92
C SER A 377 10.62 23.06 -40.71
N ILE A 378 11.69 22.77 -39.97
CA ILE A 378 12.19 23.57 -38.85
C ILE A 378 13.53 24.19 -39.26
N PRO A 379 13.62 25.53 -39.40
CA PRO A 379 14.85 26.20 -39.84
C PRO A 379 16.05 25.87 -38.95
N GLY A 380 17.16 25.46 -39.56
CA GLY A 380 18.41 25.17 -38.87
C GLY A 380 18.51 23.76 -38.25
N THR A 381 17.49 22.92 -38.41
CA THR A 381 17.53 21.50 -37.98
C THR A 381 17.91 20.60 -39.15
N THR A 382 18.77 19.62 -38.91
CA THR A 382 19.21 18.60 -39.87
C THR A 382 18.76 17.20 -39.44
N PRO A 383 18.73 16.20 -40.36
CA PRO A 383 18.36 14.82 -40.01
C PRO A 383 19.27 14.13 -38.99
N THR A 384 20.43 14.71 -38.66
CA THR A 384 21.35 14.20 -37.64
C THR A 384 21.16 14.85 -36.27
N ASP A 385 20.32 15.88 -36.18
CA ASP A 385 20.09 16.59 -34.92
C ASP A 385 19.02 15.87 -34.08
N PRO A 386 19.16 15.92 -32.74
CA PRO A 386 18.09 15.54 -31.82
C PRO A 386 16.79 16.30 -32.11
N VAL A 387 15.67 15.57 -32.20
CA VAL A 387 14.34 16.17 -32.43
C VAL A 387 13.50 16.11 -31.17
N THR A 388 12.84 17.23 -30.83
CA THR A 388 11.94 17.33 -29.65
C THR A 388 10.50 17.67 -30.03
N VAL A 389 10.26 17.93 -31.32
CA VAL A 389 8.94 18.20 -31.92
C VAL A 389 8.88 17.51 -33.28
N ALA A 390 7.67 17.33 -33.80
CA ALA A 390 7.47 16.72 -35.12
C ALA A 390 8.15 17.55 -36.21
N VAL A 391 8.84 16.88 -37.14
CA VAL A 391 9.60 17.53 -38.22
C VAL A 391 9.49 16.76 -39.53
N THR A 392 9.36 17.50 -40.62
CA THR A 392 9.38 16.94 -41.98
C THR A 392 10.66 17.36 -42.68
N PHE A 393 11.41 16.39 -43.19
CA PHE A 393 12.57 16.58 -44.05
C PHE A 393 12.17 16.32 -45.50
N THR A 394 12.28 17.35 -46.34
CA THR A 394 11.90 17.31 -47.76
C THR A 394 13.15 17.34 -48.65
N ALA A 395 13.29 16.35 -49.54
CA ALA A 395 14.44 16.23 -50.41
C ALA A 395 14.58 17.45 -51.35
N GLN A 396 15.81 17.94 -51.48
CA GLN A 396 16.19 18.99 -52.41
C GLN A 396 16.91 18.39 -53.62
N TRP A 397 16.70 18.98 -54.79
CA TRP A 397 17.14 18.42 -56.06
C TRP A 397 17.86 19.47 -56.91
N THR A 398 18.96 19.10 -57.57
CA THR A 398 19.65 19.91 -58.57
C THR A 398 19.53 19.24 -59.93
N ALA A 399 19.10 19.96 -60.97
CA ALA A 399 18.96 19.38 -62.31
C ALA A 399 20.35 19.02 -62.87
N VAL A 400 20.47 17.82 -63.44
CA VAL A 400 21.68 17.43 -64.17
C VAL A 400 21.67 18.18 -65.51
N PRO A 401 22.70 19.00 -65.82
CA PRO A 401 22.72 19.74 -67.08
C PRO A 401 22.74 18.77 -68.26
N VAL A 402 21.73 18.85 -69.12
CA VAL A 402 21.79 18.24 -70.44
C VAL A 402 22.76 19.10 -71.25
N ILE A 403 23.93 18.56 -71.57
CA ILE A 403 24.78 19.15 -72.61
C ILE A 403 24.04 18.86 -73.91
N PRO A 404 23.48 19.86 -74.62
CA PRO A 404 22.92 19.60 -75.93
C PRO A 404 24.06 19.10 -76.80
N ASP A 405 23.90 17.91 -77.39
CA ASP A 405 24.77 17.48 -78.48
C ASP A 405 24.78 18.61 -79.50
N THR A 406 25.93 19.26 -79.66
CA THR A 406 26.13 20.24 -80.72
C THR A 406 25.79 19.56 -82.04
N PRO A 407 24.86 20.09 -82.85
CA PRO A 407 24.59 19.52 -84.16
C PRO A 407 25.89 19.55 -84.96
N ASP A 408 26.38 18.38 -85.33
CA ASP A 408 27.52 18.23 -86.24
C ASP A 408 27.15 18.87 -87.58
N THR A 409 27.69 20.06 -87.87
CA THR A 409 27.64 20.70 -89.18
C THR A 409 28.66 20.03 -90.10
N GLY A 410 28.35 18.81 -90.53
CA GLY A 410 29.12 18.05 -91.51
C GLY A 410 28.25 17.62 -92.69
N GLY A 411 28.39 18.31 -93.82
CA GLY A 411 27.65 18.02 -95.03
C GLY A 411 28.09 16.74 -95.77
N THR A 412 27.17 16.33 -96.65
CA THR A 412 27.32 15.54 -97.89
C THR A 412 27.14 14.00 -97.86
N THR A 413 25.93 13.64 -98.29
CA THR A 413 25.55 12.61 -99.27
C THR A 413 25.85 11.12 -99.02
N GLY A 414 24.74 10.37 -98.90
CA GLY A 414 24.52 9.18 -99.72
C GLY A 414 24.42 7.87 -98.96
N GLY A 415 23.20 7.42 -98.64
CA GLY A 415 22.97 6.05 -98.18
C GLY A 415 21.59 5.87 -97.56
N ALA A 416 20.65 5.36 -98.34
CA ALA A 416 19.25 5.21 -97.99
C ALA A 416 18.94 4.01 -97.07
N THR A 417 17.85 4.20 -96.33
CA THR A 417 16.86 3.24 -95.79
C THR A 417 17.13 2.42 -94.52
N VAL A 418 16.20 2.66 -93.59
CA VAL A 418 15.91 2.02 -92.30
C VAL A 418 15.30 0.63 -92.49
N GLY A 419 15.73 -0.33 -91.67
CA GLY A 419 15.02 -1.57 -91.34
C GLY A 419 15.22 -1.92 -89.87
N LYS A 420 14.14 -2.09 -89.12
CA LYS A 420 14.06 -2.30 -87.66
C LYS A 420 14.64 -3.65 -87.17
N THR A 421 15.29 -3.59 -85.99
CA THR A 421 15.38 -4.47 -84.76
C THR A 421 15.06 -6.00 -84.86
N PRO A 422 15.45 -6.90 -83.90
CA PRO A 422 15.87 -6.70 -82.50
C PRO A 422 16.98 -7.64 -81.92
N ASN A 423 17.37 -7.37 -80.67
CA ASN A 423 18.00 -8.26 -79.69
C ASN A 423 19.41 -8.81 -79.95
N GLY A 424 20.31 -8.55 -79.01
CA GLY A 424 21.60 -9.22 -78.90
C GLY A 424 22.24 -8.95 -77.56
N SER A 425 21.90 -9.79 -76.58
CA SER A 425 22.65 -9.98 -75.34
C SER A 425 24.15 -10.15 -75.63
N ALA A 426 25.01 -9.55 -74.81
CA ALA A 426 26.42 -9.95 -74.71
C ALA A 426 26.92 -9.76 -73.28
N THR A 427 27.02 -10.89 -72.60
CA THR A 427 27.84 -11.19 -71.42
C THR A 427 29.33 -11.21 -71.81
N LEU A 428 30.21 -10.96 -70.83
CA LEU A 428 31.60 -11.44 -70.59
C LEU A 428 32.49 -10.28 -70.10
N ALA A 429 33.43 -10.41 -69.16
CA ALA A 429 33.91 -11.53 -68.35
C ALA A 429 34.68 -10.96 -67.16
N ILE A 430 34.73 -11.75 -66.08
CA ILE A 430 35.55 -11.53 -64.88
C ILE A 430 36.99 -11.95 -65.15
N THR A 431 37.96 -11.18 -64.67
CA THR A 431 39.32 -11.60 -64.28
C THR A 431 39.84 -10.47 -63.36
N GLY A 432 40.30 -10.63 -62.14
CA GLY A 432 40.61 -11.75 -61.25
C GLY A 432 41.50 -11.16 -60.15
N GLY A 433 41.31 -11.50 -58.86
CA GLY A 433 42.22 -11.01 -57.82
C GLY A 433 41.76 -11.12 -56.36
N GLN A 434 41.83 -12.34 -55.83
CA GLN A 434 42.25 -12.70 -54.45
C GLN A 434 41.47 -12.15 -53.24
N VAL A 435 40.69 -13.06 -52.64
CA VAL A 435 40.33 -13.10 -51.21
C VAL A 435 41.51 -13.56 -50.34
N PRO A 436 41.52 -13.16 -49.06
CA PRO A 436 41.65 -14.19 -48.02
C PRO A 436 40.59 -14.07 -46.91
N SER A 437 40.46 -15.17 -46.19
CA SER A 437 39.35 -15.59 -45.34
C SER A 437 39.74 -15.69 -43.84
N LEU A 438 38.73 -15.48 -42.98
CA LEU A 438 38.38 -16.23 -41.74
C LEU A 438 39.26 -16.20 -40.45
N TRP A 439 38.54 -16.28 -39.30
CA TRP A 439 38.92 -16.53 -37.87
C TRP A 439 39.50 -15.32 -37.09
N ALA A 440 39.25 -15.01 -35.80
CA ALA A 440 38.58 -15.62 -34.63
C ALA A 440 38.30 -14.48 -33.59
N LEU A 441 37.11 -14.42 -32.97
CA LEU A 441 36.79 -14.67 -31.54
C LEU A 441 37.62 -13.94 -30.45
N ILE A 442 36.89 -13.20 -29.57
CA ILE A 442 36.87 -13.13 -28.08
C ILE A 442 35.84 -11.99 -27.79
N GLY A 443 34.72 -12.11 -27.07
CA GLY A 443 34.34 -12.89 -25.89
C GLY A 443 34.06 -11.89 -24.74
N VAL A 444 32.80 -11.59 -24.35
CA VAL A 444 32.03 -12.16 -23.20
C VAL A 444 31.55 -10.96 -22.31
N PRO A 445 30.46 -10.99 -21.50
CA PRO A 445 29.07 -11.47 -21.68
C PRO A 445 28.00 -10.42 -21.23
N LEU A 446 26.71 -10.69 -21.42
CA LEU A 446 25.72 -10.38 -20.36
C LEU A 446 24.49 -11.28 -20.45
N VAL A 447 24.04 -11.66 -19.26
CA VAL A 447 23.25 -12.82 -18.88
C VAL A 447 21.75 -12.64 -19.15
N LEU A 448 21.12 -13.76 -19.50
CA LEU A 448 19.69 -14.02 -19.64
C LEU A 448 18.88 -13.74 -18.37
N GLY A 449 17.65 -13.24 -18.55
CA GLY A 449 16.53 -13.44 -17.64
C GLY A 449 15.24 -13.48 -18.45
N GLY A 450 14.78 -14.68 -18.81
CA GLY A 450 13.56 -14.89 -19.60
C GLY A 450 12.29 -14.91 -18.75
N ILE A 451 11.16 -14.56 -19.35
CA ILE A 451 9.83 -14.99 -18.92
C ILE A 451 9.03 -15.38 -20.17
N ALA A 452 8.55 -16.62 -20.17
CA ALA A 452 7.68 -17.19 -21.19
C ALA A 452 6.23 -16.73 -20.98
N LEU A 453 5.55 -16.30 -22.05
CA LEU A 453 4.12 -16.01 -22.02
C LEU A 453 3.36 -17.12 -22.78
N LEU A 454 2.55 -17.86 -22.01
CA LEU A 454 1.64 -18.90 -22.46
C LEU A 454 0.39 -18.25 -23.09
N VAL A 455 0.24 -18.34 -24.41
CA VAL A 455 -0.96 -17.86 -25.11
C VAL A 455 -2.01 -18.98 -25.14
N ARG A 456 -3.07 -18.84 -24.32
CA ARG A 456 -4.26 -19.69 -24.34
C ARG A 456 -5.27 -19.12 -25.34
N THR A 457 -5.37 -19.73 -26.52
CA THR A 457 -6.39 -19.37 -27.52
C THR A 457 -7.76 -19.94 -27.12
N ARG A 458 -8.75 -19.08 -26.84
CA ARG A 458 -10.16 -19.49 -26.73
C ARG A 458 -10.76 -19.62 -28.14
N ARG A 459 -11.09 -20.84 -28.55
CA ARG A 459 -11.93 -21.11 -29.72
C ARG A 459 -13.39 -20.73 -29.40
N ARG A 460 -13.98 -19.85 -30.22
CA ARG A 460 -15.44 -19.70 -30.36
C ARG A 460 -15.98 -20.90 -31.15
N THR A 461 -16.86 -21.70 -30.55
CA THR A 461 -17.71 -22.65 -31.28
C THR A 461 -19.07 -22.00 -31.51
N GLY A 462 -19.45 -21.90 -32.78
CA GLY A 462 -20.80 -21.53 -33.20
C GLY A 462 -21.81 -22.62 -32.85
N SER A 463 -23.01 -22.20 -32.44
CA SER A 463 -24.18 -23.04 -32.24
C SER A 463 -25.00 -23.02 -33.53
N ALA A 464 -25.15 -24.19 -34.15
CA ALA A 464 -26.07 -24.43 -35.24
C ALA A 464 -27.47 -24.70 -34.69
N THR A 465 -28.45 -24.16 -35.41
CA THR A 465 -29.89 -24.39 -35.34
C THR A 465 -30.25 -25.86 -35.64
N SER A 466 -31.12 -26.44 -34.79
CA SER A 466 -32.24 -27.30 -35.18
C SER A 466 -33.28 -27.28 -34.07
#